data_AF-A0A645J2K5-F1
#
_entry.id   AF-A0A645J2K5-F1
#
_cell.length_a   1.000
_cell.length_b   1.000
_cell.length_c   1.000
_cell.angle_alpha   90.00
_cell.angle_beta   90.00
_cell.angle_gamma   90.00
#
_symmetry.space_group_name_H-M   'P 1'
#
loop_
_entity.id
_entity.type
_entity.pdbx_description
1 polymer ?
#
loop_
_entity_poly.entity_id
_entity_poly.type
_entity_poly.pdbx_seq_one_letter_code
_entity_poly.pdbx_strand_id
1 'polypeptide(L)'
;MLEQDKIALEQKELDVKSEVETAWAEIESTLQHLKASEKALELAKESLRLAEVGFREGVTPQLDLLNAQTSLTSARLDHARSQYNHLLTIVALKVTEGTVIEWTGERR
;
A
#
# COMPACT_ATOMS: atom_id res chain seq x y z
N MET A 1 5.26 -44.13 -5.18
CA MET A 1 4.29 -43.28 -5.90
C MET A 1 3.26 -42.73 -4.92
N LEU A 2 2.27 -43.50 -4.44
CA LEU A 2 1.24 -42.98 -3.51
C LEU A 2 1.78 -42.26 -2.25
N GLU A 3 2.86 -42.74 -1.65
CA GLU A 3 3.48 -42.09 -0.48
C GLU A 3 4.21 -40.79 -0.85
N GLN A 4 4.83 -40.74 -2.03
CA GLN A 4 5.47 -39.52 -2.55
C GLN A 4 4.41 -38.48 -2.94
N ASP A 5 3.28 -38.92 -3.48
CA ASP A 5 2.18 -38.04 -3.86
C ASP A 5 1.51 -37.42 -2.63
N LYS A 6 1.41 -38.15 -1.51
CA LYS A 6 0.93 -37.62 -0.23
C LYS A 6 1.87 -36.57 0.36
N ILE A 7 3.17 -36.86 0.42
CA ILE A 7 4.17 -35.90 0.92
C ILE A 7 4.19 -34.64 0.05
N ALA A 8 4.07 -34.78 -1.27
CA ALA A 8 3.98 -33.65 -2.19
C ALA A 8 2.71 -32.81 -1.96
N LEU A 9 1.57 -33.45 -1.66
CA LEU A 9 0.33 -32.76 -1.31
C LEU A 9 0.46 -32.00 0.01
N GLU A 10 0.94 -32.64 1.07
CA GLU A 10 1.15 -31.99 2.37
C GLU A 10 2.11 -30.80 2.26
N GLN A 11 3.20 -30.93 1.49
CA GLN A 11 4.12 -29.83 1.24
C GLN A 11 3.41 -28.68 0.51
N LYS A 12 2.58 -28.98 -0.50
CA LYS A 12 1.87 -27.95 -1.24
C LYS A 12 0.83 -27.22 -0.39
N GLU A 13 0.15 -27.92 0.51
CA GLU A 13 -0.77 -27.31 1.49
C GLU A 13 -0.04 -26.36 2.45
N LEU A 14 1.12 -26.78 2.95
CA LEU A 14 1.96 -25.95 3.81
C LEU A 14 2.47 -24.70 3.07
N ASP A 15 2.89 -24.85 1.82
CA ASP A 15 3.36 -23.73 0.99
C ASP A 15 2.24 -22.71 0.79
N VAL A 16 1.04 -23.16 0.39
CA VAL A 16 -0.13 -22.26 0.20
C VAL A 16 -0.49 -21.55 1.49
N LYS A 17 -0.49 -22.25 2.64
CA LYS A 17 -0.77 -21.64 3.93
C LYS A 17 0.25 -20.54 4.26
N SER A 18 1.53 -20.82 4.06
CA SER A 18 2.62 -19.85 4.28
C SER A 18 2.52 -18.64 3.34
N GLU A 19 2.15 -18.86 2.08
CA GLU A 19 1.92 -17.78 1.10
C GLU A 19 0.76 -16.87 1.53
N VAL A 20 -0.36 -17.44 2.01
CA VAL A 20 -1.51 -16.67 2.52
C VAL A 20 -1.14 -15.87 3.76
N GLU A 21 -0.43 -16.46 4.73
CA GLU A 21 0.02 -15.77 5.94
C GLU A 21 0.95 -14.59 5.59
N THR A 22 1.86 -14.79 4.63
CA THR A 22 2.77 -13.74 4.15
C THR A 22 2.01 -12.61 3.45
N ALA A 23 1.07 -12.95 2.57
CA ALA A 23 0.24 -11.97 1.89
C ALA A 23 -0.58 -11.14 2.88
N TRP A 24 -1.04 -11.76 3.97
CA TRP A 24 -1.83 -11.05 4.97
C TRP A 24 -1.01 -10.05 5.79
N ALA A 25 0.18 -10.45 6.20
CA ALA A 25 1.14 -9.55 6.86
C ALA A 25 1.52 -8.35 5.96
N GLU A 26 1.69 -8.59 4.66
CA GLU A 26 2.02 -7.54 3.69
C GLU A 26 0.85 -6.54 3.48
N ILE A 27 -0.39 -7.03 3.48
CA ILE A 27 -1.57 -6.15 3.42
C ILE A 27 -1.67 -5.28 4.67
N GLU A 28 -1.43 -5.85 5.86
CA GLU A 28 -1.43 -5.09 7.10
C GLU A 28 -0.33 -4.01 7.08
N SER A 29 0.88 -4.38 6.68
CA SER A 29 2.01 -3.46 6.53
C SER A 29 1.67 -2.30 5.59
N THR A 30 1.21 -2.60 4.37
CA THR A 30 0.85 -1.58 3.37
C THR A 30 -0.33 -0.71 3.81
N LEU A 31 -1.28 -1.24 4.58
CA LEU A 31 -2.36 -0.46 5.18
C LEU A 31 -1.84 0.54 6.21
N GLN A 32 -0.89 0.16 7.06
CA GLN A 32 -0.27 1.09 8.02
C GLN A 32 0.52 2.18 7.29
N HIS A 33 1.25 1.82 6.23
CA HIS A 33 1.94 2.80 5.37
C HIS A 33 0.96 3.77 4.72
N LEU A 34 -0.17 3.28 4.18
CA LEU A 34 -1.23 4.13 3.63
C LEU A 34 -1.75 5.12 4.67
N LYS A 35 -2.11 4.66 5.87
CA LYS A 35 -2.58 5.54 6.97
C LYS A 35 -1.52 6.56 7.39
N ALA A 36 -0.25 6.18 7.41
CA ALA A 36 0.85 7.10 7.73
C ALA A 36 1.01 8.18 6.64
N SER A 37 0.99 7.79 5.37
CA SER A 37 1.09 8.71 4.23
C SER A 37 -0.09 9.69 4.17
N GLU A 38 -1.30 9.25 4.55
CA GLU A 38 -2.48 10.10 4.65
C GLU A 38 -2.30 11.19 5.71
N LYS A 39 -1.82 10.81 6.91
CA LYS A 39 -1.50 11.79 7.97
C LYS A 39 -0.39 12.76 7.56
N ALA A 40 0.64 12.27 6.86
CA ALA A 40 1.72 13.11 6.34
C ALA A 40 1.21 14.12 5.30
N LEU A 41 0.28 13.69 4.43
CA LEU A 41 -0.40 14.57 3.48
C LEU A 41 -1.21 15.67 4.17
N GLU A 42 -1.99 15.32 5.21
CA GLU A 42 -2.74 16.33 5.98
C GLU A 42 -1.82 17.34 6.68
N LEU A 43 -0.72 16.86 7.27
CA LEU A 43 0.28 17.74 7.89
C LEU A 43 0.94 18.68 6.88
N ALA A 44 1.25 18.18 5.68
CA ALA A 44 1.86 18.99 4.63
C ALA A 44 0.89 20.05 4.08
N LYS A 45 -0.41 19.73 3.99
CA LYS A 45 -1.47 20.71 3.64
C LYS A 45 -1.53 21.83 4.67
N GLU A 46 -1.54 21.48 5.96
CA GLU A 46 -1.61 22.48 7.03
C GLU A 46 -0.33 23.33 7.08
N SER A 47 0.83 22.72 6.88
CA SER A 47 2.11 23.43 6.80
C SER A 47 2.13 24.45 5.65
N LEU A 48 1.60 24.08 4.48
CA LEU A 48 1.44 25.02 3.36
C LEU A 48 0.47 26.15 3.73
N ARG A 49 -0.67 25.85 4.36
CA ARG A 49 -1.64 26.86 4.78
C ARG A 49 -0.99 27.89 5.71
N LEU A 50 -0.20 27.45 6.68
CA LEU A 50 0.52 28.34 7.59
C LEU A 50 1.58 29.19 6.85
N ALA A 51 2.34 28.59 5.94
CA ALA A 51 3.33 29.31 5.15
C ALA A 51 2.69 30.35 4.22
N GLU A 52 1.54 30.06 3.63
CA GLU A 52 0.77 31.01 2.82
C GLU A 52 0.26 32.18 3.65
N VAL A 53 -0.25 31.92 4.86
CA VAL A 53 -0.66 32.99 5.79
C VAL A 53 0.54 33.84 6.15
N GLY A 54 1.64 33.25 6.62
CA GLY A 54 2.81 34.00 7.04
C GLY A 54 3.47 34.77 5.90
N PHE A 55 3.43 34.25 4.67
CA PHE A 55 3.94 34.96 3.49
C PHE A 55 3.09 36.20 3.18
N ARG A 56 1.76 36.08 3.27
CA ARG A 56 0.84 37.23 3.10
C ARG A 56 1.04 38.31 4.16
N GLU A 57 1.30 37.90 5.40
CA GLU A 57 1.59 38.82 6.51
C GLU A 57 3.05 39.33 6.52
N GLY A 58 3.88 38.89 5.57
CA GLY A 58 5.28 39.31 5.46
C GLY A 58 6.23 38.71 6.51
N VAL A 59 5.79 37.71 7.28
CA VAL A 59 6.56 37.05 8.34
C VAL A 59 7.17 35.71 7.91
N THR A 60 6.80 35.19 6.73
CA THR A 60 7.38 33.98 6.14
C THR A 60 8.09 34.32 4.82
N PRO A 61 9.37 33.96 4.65
CA PRO A 61 10.08 34.10 3.39
C PRO A 61 9.43 33.34 2.22
N GLN A 62 9.59 33.85 0.99
CA GLN A 62 9.12 33.17 -0.22
C GLN A 62 9.74 31.77 -0.39
N LEU A 63 10.99 31.59 0.04
CA LEU A 63 11.67 30.30 0.00
C LEU A 63 10.95 29.25 0.86
N ASP A 64 10.48 29.64 2.05
CA ASP A 64 9.78 28.72 2.95
C ASP A 64 8.40 28.34 2.40
N LEU A 65 7.70 29.27 1.75
CA LEU A 65 6.47 28.97 1.01
C LEU A 65 6.72 27.95 -0.10
N LEU A 66 7.79 28.13 -0.90
CA LEU A 66 8.14 27.19 -1.96
C LEU A 66 8.51 25.81 -1.42
N ASN A 67 9.23 25.76 -0.28
CA ASN A 67 9.56 24.52 0.41
C ASN A 67 8.30 23.79 0.91
N ALA A 68 7.31 24.52 1.44
CA ALA A 68 6.04 23.95 1.88
C ALA A 68 5.22 23.39 0.69
N GLN A 69 5.20 24.09 -0.44
CA GLN A 69 4.54 23.61 -1.68
C GLN A 69 5.22 22.34 -2.23
N THR A 70 6.55 22.31 -2.20
CA THR A 70 7.34 21.14 -2.60
C THR A 70 7.06 19.95 -1.68
N SER A 71 7.01 20.19 -0.36
CA SER A 71 6.69 19.16 0.64
C SER A 71 5.29 18.59 0.45
N LEU A 72 4.29 19.43 0.18
CA LEU A 72 2.93 18.98 -0.14
C LEU A 72 2.90 18.13 -1.41
N THR A 73 3.65 18.52 -2.44
CA THR A 73 3.74 17.76 -3.70
C THR A 73 4.34 16.38 -3.47
N SER A 74 5.42 16.30 -2.69
CA SER A 74 6.04 15.03 -2.29
C SER A 74 5.10 14.16 -1.47
N ALA A 75 4.37 14.73 -0.50
CA ALA A 75 3.41 13.99 0.32
C ALA A 75 2.23 13.45 -0.49
N ARG A 76 1.74 14.19 -1.49
CA ARG A 76 0.71 13.70 -2.43
C ARG A 76 1.20 12.51 -3.25
N LEU A 77 2.43 12.58 -3.75
CA LEU A 77 3.03 11.48 -4.51
C LEU A 77 3.20 10.23 -3.66
N ASP A 78 3.68 10.39 -2.42
CA ASP A 78 3.86 9.28 -1.49
C ASP A 78 2.53 8.62 -1.08
N HIS A 79 1.50 9.44 -0.84
CA HIS A 79 0.16 8.93 -0.55
C HIS A 79 -0.42 8.13 -1.73
N ALA A 80 -0.31 8.66 -2.96
CA ALA A 80 -0.76 7.95 -4.16
C ALA A 80 -0.02 6.63 -4.38
N ARG A 81 1.30 6.59 -4.13
CA ARG A 81 2.09 5.37 -4.18
C ARG A 81 1.66 4.36 -3.12
N SER A 82 1.38 4.82 -1.91
CA SER A 82 0.92 3.96 -0.81
C SER A 82 -0.46 3.36 -1.10
N GLN A 83 -1.37 4.13 -1.70
CA GLN A 83 -2.66 3.62 -2.17
C GLN A 83 -2.49 2.52 -3.22
N TYR A 84 -1.63 2.77 -4.20
CA TYR A 84 -1.33 1.79 -5.26
C TYR A 84 -0.71 0.50 -4.70
N ASN A 85 0.28 0.62 -3.82
CA ASN A 85 0.93 -0.54 -3.21
C ASN A 85 -0.05 -1.37 -2.37
N HIS A 86 -0.91 -0.72 -1.58
CA HIS A 86 -1.93 -1.42 -0.80
C HIS A 86 -2.96 -2.15 -1.69
N LEU A 87 -3.31 -1.58 -2.85
CA LEU A 87 -4.17 -2.27 -3.80
C LEU A 87 -3.48 -3.51 -4.40
N LEU A 88 -2.19 -3.41 -4.74
CA LEU A 88 -1.44 -4.53 -5.29
C LEU A 88 -1.34 -5.70 -4.32
N THR A 89 -1.18 -5.45 -3.01
CA THR A 89 -1.08 -6.52 -2.02
C THR A 89 -2.41 -7.25 -1.84
N ILE A 90 -3.54 -6.53 -1.90
CA ILE A 90 -4.88 -7.13 -1.94
C ILE A 90 -5.05 -8.01 -3.19
N VAL A 91 -4.61 -7.55 -4.35
CA VAL A 91 -4.67 -8.34 -5.58
C VAL A 91 -3.79 -9.58 -5.47
N ALA A 92 -2.58 -9.47 -4.91
CA ALA A 92 -1.68 -10.59 -4.71
C ALA A 92 -2.30 -11.67 -3.83
N LEU A 93 -2.95 -11.30 -2.72
CA LEU A 93 -3.69 -12.25 -1.88
C LEU A 93 -4.78 -12.99 -2.67
N LYS A 94 -5.58 -12.27 -3.46
CA LYS A 94 -6.63 -12.91 -4.28
C LYS A 94 -6.05 -13.90 -5.29
N VAL A 95 -4.86 -13.62 -5.84
CA VAL A 95 -4.16 -14.56 -6.73
C VAL A 95 -3.77 -15.82 -5.95
N THR A 96 -3.20 -15.68 -4.75
CA THR A 96 -2.81 -16.81 -3.88
C THR A 96 -4.03 -17.65 -3.46
N GLU A 97 -5.18 -17.02 -3.20
CA GLU A 97 -6.45 -17.70 -2.90
C GLU A 97 -7.08 -18.37 -4.13
N GLY A 98 -6.57 -18.11 -5.34
CA GLY A 98 -7.14 -18.61 -6.59
C GLY A 98 -8.47 -17.96 -6.99
N THR A 99 -8.83 -16.83 -6.38
CA THR A 99 -10.12 -16.15 -6.60
C THR A 99 -10.07 -15.09 -7.72
N VAL A 100 -8.90 -14.84 -8.31
CA VAL A 100 -8.72 -13.85 -9.40
C VAL A 100 -9.37 -14.28 -10.71
N ILE A 101 -9.58 -15.59 -10.90
CA ILE A 101 -10.28 -16.16 -12.05
C ILE A 101 -11.22 -17.22 -11.48
N GLU A 102 -12.54 -17.06 -11.62
CA GLU A 102 -13.47 -18.13 -11.23
C GLU A 102 -13.09 -19.40 -11.98
N TRP A 103 -12.77 -20.47 -11.24
CA TRP A 103 -12.63 -21.79 -11.82
C TRP A 103 -14.00 -22.26 -12.30
N THR A 104 -14.34 -21.98 -13.56
CA THR A 104 -15.47 -22.59 -14.24
C THR A 104 -15.06 -24.00 -14.63
N GLY A 105 -15.34 -24.98 -13.77
CA GLY A 105 -15.03 -26.39 -13.96
C GLY A 105 -15.73 -27.09 -15.13
N GLU A 106 -15.95 -26.41 -16.26
CA GLU A 106 -16.42 -27.05 -17.48
C GLU A 106 -15.30 -27.90 -18.08
N ARG A 107 -15.32 -29.18 -17.69
CA ARG A 107 -14.71 -30.27 -18.44
C ARG A 107 -15.22 -30.19 -19.89
N ARG A 108 -14.31 -29.91 -20.83
CA ARG A 108 -14.42 -30.43 -22.21
C ARG A 108 -13.69 -31.74 -22.31
#